data_AF-A0A1G7HFE4-F1
#
_entry.id   AF-A0A1G7HFE4-F1
#
_cell.length_a   1.000
_cell.length_b   1.000
_cell.length_c   1.000
_cell.angle_alpha   90.00
_cell.angle_beta   90.00
_cell.angle_gamma   90.00
#
_symmetry.space_group_name_H-M   'P 1'
#
loop_
_entity.id
_entity.type
_entity.pdbx_description
1 polymer ?
#
loop_
_entity_poly.entity_id
_entity_poly.type
_entity_poly.pdbx_seq_one_letter_code
_entity_poly.pdbx_strand_id
1 'polypeptide(L)'
;MPTKIVDLSARSKIIRAEPFNAHFWECTPLELKAYLGKPREFLRRMGIGLPADCRIETTIENHDWLGQEAPDFDGENDTVVICNVGSGNVARHAYRVISYAHDRSAIGEFKKQLLHKADQQQVKEKVRRGKKRKAK
;
A
#
# COMPACT_ATOMS: atom_id res chain seq x y z
N MET A 1 10.17 5.63 -11.70
CA MET A 1 10.00 4.46 -10.82
C MET A 1 9.20 4.95 -9.63
N PRO A 2 8.15 4.23 -9.18
CA PRO A 2 7.25 4.71 -8.14
C PRO A 2 7.98 5.21 -6.91
N THR A 3 7.43 6.23 -6.29
CA THR A 3 8.01 6.88 -5.12
C THR A 3 7.24 6.49 -3.86
N LYS A 4 7.81 6.80 -2.69
CA LYS A 4 7.22 6.54 -1.37
C LYS A 4 6.68 5.11 -1.18
N ILE A 5 7.52 4.13 -1.51
CA ILE A 5 7.20 2.71 -1.33
C ILE A 5 7.32 2.35 0.16
N VAL A 6 6.27 1.74 0.71
CA VAL A 6 6.19 1.30 2.10
C VAL A 6 5.69 -0.15 2.14
N ASP A 7 6.51 -1.04 2.71
CA ASP A 7 6.08 -2.38 3.12
C ASP A 7 5.52 -2.32 4.55
N LEU A 8 4.22 -2.58 4.70
CA LEU A 8 3.54 -2.55 6.00
C LEU A 8 3.97 -3.73 6.88
N SER A 9 4.43 -4.83 6.28
CA SER A 9 5.01 -6.00 6.97
C SER A 9 6.39 -5.68 7.56
N ALA A 10 7.13 -4.75 6.96
CA ALA A 10 8.35 -4.20 7.56
C ALA A 10 8.05 -3.31 8.78
N ARG A 11 6.90 -2.61 8.78
CA ARG A 11 6.48 -1.71 9.86
C ARG A 11 5.75 -2.39 11.03
N SER A 12 5.10 -3.53 10.77
CA SER A 12 4.31 -4.25 11.77
C SER A 12 4.77 -5.70 11.95
N LYS A 13 5.16 -6.07 13.19
CA LYS A 13 5.46 -7.45 13.57
C LYS A 13 4.23 -8.35 13.50
N ILE A 14 3.04 -7.77 13.70
CA ILE A 14 1.77 -8.50 13.63
C ILE A 14 1.49 -8.86 12.17
N ILE A 15 1.52 -7.88 11.25
CA ILE A 15 1.31 -8.14 9.82
C ILE A 15 2.35 -9.13 9.28
N ARG A 16 3.62 -8.99 9.69
CA ARG A 16 4.69 -9.91 9.29
C ARG A 16 4.45 -11.37 9.67
N ALA A 17 3.71 -11.62 10.76
CA ALA A 17 3.42 -12.97 11.22
C ALA A 17 2.23 -13.61 10.48
N GLU A 18 1.47 -12.81 9.73
CA GLU A 18 0.30 -13.25 8.99
C GLU A 18 0.67 -13.68 7.56
N PRO A 19 -0.16 -14.50 6.88
CA PRO A 19 0.09 -14.93 5.51
C PRO A 19 -0.21 -13.82 4.46
N PHE A 20 -0.46 -12.59 4.89
CA PHE A 20 -0.80 -11.48 4.02
C PHE A 20 0.35 -10.49 3.93
N ASN A 21 0.65 -10.06 2.71
CA ASN A 21 1.50 -8.90 2.46
C ASN A 21 0.60 -7.67 2.27
N ALA A 22 1.08 -6.51 2.69
CA ALA A 22 0.43 -5.24 2.42
C ALA A 22 1.48 -4.15 2.14
N HIS A 23 1.30 -3.45 1.03
CA HIS A 23 2.24 -2.45 0.52
C HIS A 23 1.50 -1.19 0.12
N PHE A 24 2.18 -0.06 0.25
CA PHE A 24 1.75 1.24 -0.24
C PHE A 24 2.82 1.81 -1.17
N TRP A 25 2.42 2.50 -2.23
CA TRP A 25 3.33 3.28 -3.08
C TRP A 25 2.58 4.41 -3.80
N GLU A 26 3.33 5.43 -4.21
CA GLU A 26 2.83 6.51 -5.06
C GLU A 26 3.34 6.35 -6.49
N CYS A 27 2.48 6.67 -7.46
CA CYS A 27 2.79 6.71 -8.88
C CYS A 27 2.43 8.07 -9.46
N THR A 28 3.16 8.48 -10.50
CA THR A 28 2.65 9.45 -11.48
C THR A 28 1.66 8.77 -12.44
N PRO A 29 0.88 9.52 -13.23
CA PRO A 29 0.03 8.93 -14.28
C PRO A 29 0.82 8.03 -15.24
N LEU A 30 1.98 8.48 -15.70
CA LEU A 30 2.85 7.72 -16.61
C LEU A 30 3.31 6.38 -15.97
N GLU A 31 3.60 6.38 -14.67
CA GLU A 31 3.97 5.17 -13.95
C GLU A 31 2.80 4.22 -13.77
N LEU A 32 1.60 4.75 -13.52
CA LEU A 32 0.39 3.95 -13.50
C LEU A 32 0.12 3.31 -14.87
N LYS A 33 0.29 4.05 -15.98
CA LYS A 33 0.23 3.52 -17.36
C LYS A 33 1.18 2.33 -17.54
N ALA A 34 2.42 2.48 -17.07
CA ALA A 34 3.42 1.42 -17.13
C ALA A 34 3.03 0.20 -16.27
N TYR A 35 2.43 0.42 -15.10
CA TYR A 35 1.87 -0.66 -14.27
C TYR A 35 0.73 -1.38 -14.97
N LEU A 36 -0.25 -0.67 -15.53
CA LEU A 36 -1.41 -1.27 -16.20
C LEU A 36 -1.00 -2.10 -17.42
N GLY A 37 0.02 -1.67 -18.17
CA GLY A 37 0.55 -2.42 -19.31
C GLY A 37 1.33 -3.67 -18.93
N LYS A 38 2.10 -3.64 -17.83
CA LYS A 38 2.94 -4.77 -17.38
C LYS A 38 2.98 -4.90 -15.85
N PRO A 39 1.87 -5.29 -15.19
CA PRO A 39 1.72 -5.14 -13.74
C PRO A 39 2.69 -6.03 -12.96
N ARG A 40 2.90 -7.28 -13.41
CA ARG A 40 3.82 -8.21 -12.73
C ARG A 40 5.27 -7.75 -12.81
N GLU A 41 5.72 -7.24 -13.96
CA GLU A 41 7.07 -6.71 -14.12
C GLU A 41 7.26 -5.45 -13.28
N PHE A 42 6.27 -4.57 -13.26
CA PHE A 42 6.25 -3.38 -12.43
C PHE A 42 6.38 -3.72 -10.95
N LEU A 43 5.54 -4.62 -10.43
CA LEU A 43 5.59 -5.08 -9.03
C LEU A 43 6.95 -5.72 -8.70
N ARG A 44 7.48 -6.57 -9.60
CA ARG A 44 8.79 -7.20 -9.41
C ARG A 44 9.92 -6.17 -9.29
N ARG A 45 9.90 -5.09 -10.09
CA ARG A 45 10.90 -4.00 -10.00
C ARG A 45 10.83 -3.25 -8.67
N MET A 46 9.65 -3.19 -8.05
CA MET A 46 9.50 -2.66 -6.68
C MET A 46 9.93 -3.65 -5.59
N GLY A 47 10.29 -4.89 -5.94
CA GLY A 47 10.62 -5.95 -4.97
C GLY A 47 9.44 -6.84 -4.57
N ILE A 48 8.25 -6.63 -5.16
CA ILE A 48 7.06 -7.47 -4.88
C ILE A 48 7.06 -8.64 -5.87
N GLY A 49 7.64 -9.76 -5.43
CA GLY A 49 7.64 -11.02 -6.18
C GLY A 49 6.32 -11.78 -5.99
N LEU A 50 5.57 -11.99 -7.07
CA LEU A 50 4.34 -12.78 -7.06
C LEU A 50 4.52 -14.10 -7.82
N PRO A 51 3.99 -15.23 -7.31
CA PRO A 51 3.93 -16.49 -8.05
C PRO A 51 3.27 -16.34 -9.42
N ALA A 52 3.66 -17.19 -10.38
CA ALA A 52 3.19 -17.11 -11.76
C ALA A 52 1.66 -17.29 -11.88
N ASP A 53 1.08 -18.14 -11.04
CA ASP A 53 -0.35 -18.45 -10.96
C ASP A 53 -1.15 -17.42 -10.14
N CYS A 54 -0.48 -16.52 -9.42
CA CYS A 54 -1.14 -15.46 -8.67
C CYS A 54 -1.64 -14.38 -9.63
N ARG A 55 -2.95 -14.17 -9.68
CA ARG A 55 -3.59 -13.11 -10.48
C ARG A 55 -3.32 -11.74 -9.87
N ILE A 56 -3.35 -10.70 -10.69
CA ILE A 56 -3.31 -9.31 -10.22
C ILE A 56 -4.66 -8.70 -10.55
N GLU A 57 -5.37 -8.24 -9.51
CA GLU A 57 -6.70 -7.63 -9.63
C GLU A 57 -6.56 -6.15 -9.23
N THR A 58 -6.92 -5.24 -10.13
CA THR A 58 -6.77 -3.79 -9.90
C THR A 58 -8.13 -3.10 -9.92
N THR A 59 -8.39 -2.29 -8.90
CA THR A 59 -9.51 -1.34 -8.86
C THR A 59 -8.95 0.07 -8.95
N ILE A 60 -9.41 0.85 -9.92
CA ILE A 60 -9.13 2.29 -10.02
C ILE A 60 -10.35 3.02 -9.48
N GLU A 61 -10.20 3.63 -8.31
CA GLU A 61 -11.18 4.54 -7.75
C GLU A 61 -11.11 5.90 -8.47
N ASN A 62 -12.17 6.71 -8.36
CA ASN A 62 -12.30 8.04 -8.97
C ASN A 62 -11.75 8.16 -10.41
N HIS A 63 -12.00 7.13 -11.21
CA HIS A 63 -11.46 6.97 -12.56
C HIS A 63 -11.87 8.12 -13.50
N ASP A 64 -13.07 8.66 -13.31
CA ASP A 64 -13.58 9.82 -14.01
C ASP A 64 -12.73 11.07 -13.76
N TRP A 65 -12.37 11.35 -12.50
CA TRP A 65 -11.48 12.46 -12.14
C TRP A 65 -10.07 12.25 -12.72
N LEU A 66 -9.51 11.04 -12.59
CA LEU A 66 -8.21 10.73 -13.18
C LEU A 66 -8.20 10.96 -14.70
N GLY A 67 -9.26 10.55 -15.40
CA GLY A 67 -9.37 10.72 -16.85
C GLY A 67 -9.48 12.19 -17.29
N GLN A 68 -10.01 13.07 -16.44
CA GLN A 68 -10.07 14.51 -16.69
C GLN A 68 -8.72 15.19 -16.46
N GLU A 69 -8.04 14.84 -15.36
CA GLU A 69 -6.81 15.53 -14.92
C GLU A 69 -5.52 14.97 -15.55
N ALA A 70 -5.55 13.70 -15.99
CA ALA A 70 -4.44 13.04 -16.67
C ALA A 70 -4.97 12.18 -17.83
N PRO A 71 -5.55 12.80 -18.89
CA PRO A 71 -6.07 12.08 -20.04
C PRO A 71 -4.97 11.21 -20.67
N ASP A 72 -5.33 9.98 -21.05
CA ASP A 72 -4.39 8.96 -21.57
C ASP A 72 -3.20 8.64 -20.65
N PHE A 73 -3.28 9.01 -19.36
CA PHE A 73 -2.19 9.01 -18.41
C PHE A 73 -0.99 9.88 -18.85
N ASP A 74 -1.24 10.81 -19.77
CA ASP A 74 -0.26 11.76 -20.25
C ASP A 74 -0.25 12.94 -19.26
N GLY A 75 0.84 13.00 -18.50
CA GLY A 75 1.03 14.01 -17.47
C GLY A 75 2.46 13.93 -16.97
N GLU A 76 3.31 14.83 -17.47
CA GLU A 76 4.58 15.18 -16.80
C GLU A 76 4.34 16.07 -15.58
N ASN A 77 3.09 16.50 -15.37
CA ASN A 77 2.72 17.34 -14.24
C ASN A 77 2.75 16.53 -12.94
N ASP A 78 3.72 16.88 -12.10
CA ASP A 78 3.87 16.44 -10.71
C ASP A 78 2.67 16.77 -9.81
N THR A 79 1.60 17.37 -10.36
CA THR A 79 0.37 17.73 -9.64
C THR A 79 -0.54 16.54 -9.44
N VAL A 80 -0.65 15.59 -10.37
CA VAL A 80 -1.50 14.40 -10.17
C VAL A 80 -0.69 13.27 -9.55
N VAL A 81 -1.13 12.81 -8.38
CA VAL A 81 -0.54 11.69 -7.65
C VAL A 81 -1.55 10.56 -7.59
N ILE A 82 -1.10 9.34 -7.88
CA ILE A 82 -1.89 8.12 -7.69
C ILE A 82 -1.31 7.37 -6.50
N CYS A 83 -2.07 7.29 -5.42
CA CYS A 83 -1.73 6.43 -4.30
C CYS A 83 -2.26 5.02 -4.54
N ASN A 84 -1.45 4.02 -4.20
CA ASN A 84 -1.76 2.62 -4.41
C ASN A 84 -1.63 1.86 -3.10
N VAL A 85 -2.59 0.99 -2.82
CA VAL A 85 -2.49 -0.01 -1.76
C VAL A 85 -2.60 -1.37 -2.41
N GLY A 86 -1.53 -2.15 -2.28
CA GLY A 86 -1.48 -3.53 -2.75
C GLY A 86 -1.52 -4.50 -1.57
N SER A 87 -2.32 -5.55 -1.65
CA SER A 87 -2.32 -6.63 -0.67
C SER A 87 -2.61 -7.96 -1.31
N GLY A 88 -1.95 -9.01 -0.84
CA GLY A 88 -2.20 -10.37 -1.26
C GLY A 88 -1.95 -11.32 -0.12
N ASN A 89 -2.67 -12.43 -0.12
CA ASN A 89 -2.45 -13.53 0.81
C ASN A 89 -1.67 -14.61 0.08
N VAL A 90 -0.66 -15.23 0.70
CA VAL A 90 -0.01 -16.42 0.14
C VAL A 90 -0.99 -17.59 -0.08
N ALA A 91 -2.11 -17.61 0.65
CA ALA A 91 -3.20 -18.57 0.50
C ALA A 91 -4.30 -18.14 -0.50
N ARG A 92 -4.25 -16.91 -1.04
CA ARG A 92 -5.21 -16.46 -2.07
C ARG A 92 -4.43 -16.29 -3.37
N HIS A 93 -4.89 -16.95 -4.44
CA HIS A 93 -4.30 -16.87 -5.79
C HIS A 93 -4.49 -15.49 -6.47
N ALA A 94 -4.60 -14.40 -5.70
CA ALA A 94 -4.76 -13.04 -6.20
C ALA A 94 -4.07 -12.01 -5.28
N TYR A 95 -3.34 -11.09 -5.92
CA TYR A 95 -2.82 -9.86 -5.34
C TYR A 95 -3.70 -8.70 -5.82
N ARG A 96 -4.31 -7.98 -4.87
CA ARG A 96 -5.25 -6.90 -5.15
C ARG A 96 -4.59 -5.55 -5.00
N VAL A 97 -4.85 -4.64 -5.93
CA VAL A 97 -4.37 -3.27 -5.89
C VAL A 97 -5.56 -2.33 -6.00
N ILE A 98 -5.63 -1.36 -5.08
CA ILE A 98 -6.55 -0.23 -5.16
C ILE A 98 -5.71 1.00 -5.48
N SER A 99 -6.10 1.72 -6.52
CA SER A 99 -5.45 2.95 -6.99
C SER A 99 -6.43 4.11 -6.86
N TYR A 100 -6.00 5.23 -6.27
CA TYR A 100 -6.80 6.45 -6.11
C TYR A 100 -5.97 7.67 -6.52
N ALA A 101 -6.51 8.48 -7.41
CA ALA A 101 -5.85 9.67 -7.93
C ALA A 101 -6.25 10.92 -7.14
N HIS A 102 -5.33 11.85 -6.93
CA HIS A 102 -5.63 13.14 -6.32
C HIS A 102 -4.58 14.19 -6.69
N ASP A 103 -4.88 15.46 -6.43
CA ASP A 103 -3.90 16.52 -6.55
C ASP A 103 -2.85 16.43 -5.41
N ARG A 104 -1.59 16.71 -5.73
CA ARG A 104 -0.46 16.66 -4.82
C ARG A 104 -0.62 17.61 -3.64
N SER A 105 -1.30 18.74 -3.84
CA SER A 105 -1.61 19.70 -2.78
C SER A 105 -2.53 19.14 -1.69
N ALA A 106 -3.32 18.09 -1.99
CA ALA A 106 -4.19 17.43 -1.01
C ALA A 106 -3.40 16.59 0.02
N ILE A 107 -2.11 16.35 -0.20
CA ILE A 107 -1.28 15.57 0.72
C ILE A 107 -1.14 16.29 2.06
N GLY A 108 -1.68 15.68 3.11
CA GLY A 108 -1.62 16.22 4.48
C GLY A 108 -2.79 17.12 4.86
N GLU A 109 -3.71 17.39 3.95
CA GLU A 109 -4.92 18.19 4.20
C GLU A 109 -5.82 17.52 5.26
N PHE A 110 -5.97 16.19 5.16
CA PHE A 110 -6.85 15.43 6.04
C PHE A 110 -6.10 14.79 7.21
N LYS A 111 -6.43 15.21 8.44
CA LYS A 111 -5.94 14.56 9.66
C LYS A 111 -6.75 13.30 9.97
N LYS A 112 -6.13 12.13 9.79
CA LYS A 112 -6.73 10.83 10.12
C LYS A 112 -6.71 10.59 11.62
N GLN A 113 -7.83 10.13 12.18
CA GLN A 113 -7.84 9.58 13.53
C GLN A 113 -7.19 8.19 13.52
N LEU A 114 -6.07 8.05 14.23
CA LEU A 114 -5.37 6.76 14.36
C LEU A 114 -6.03 5.90 15.44
N LEU A 115 -6.12 4.59 15.20
CA LEU A 115 -6.66 3.63 16.18
C LEU A 115 -5.68 3.37 17.34
N HIS A 116 -4.40 3.67 17.16
CA HIS A 116 -3.32 3.57 18.14
C HIS A 116 -2.19 4.54 17.76
N LYS A 117 -1.23 4.79 18.65
CA LYS A 117 -0.10 5.69 18.35
C LYS A 117 0.82 5.10 17.26
N ALA A 118 1.57 5.95 16.56
CA ALA A 118 2.43 5.52 15.45
C ALA A 118 3.56 4.55 15.88
N ASP A 119 3.98 4.58 17.14
CA ASP A 119 4.98 3.70 17.74
C ASP A 119 4.37 2.43 18.35
N GLN A 120 3.04 2.30 18.37
CA GLN A 120 2.32 1.13 18.86
C GLN A 120 2.02 0.16 17.71
N GLN A 121 1.95 -1.13 18.03
CA GLN A 121 1.64 -2.18 17.05
C GLN A 121 0.15 -2.58 17.06
N GLN A 122 -0.59 -2.28 18.15
CA GLN A 122 -2.00 -2.64 18.35
C GLN A 122 -2.64 -1.81 19.48
N VAL A 123 -3.98 -1.75 19.51
CA VAL A 123 -4.77 -0.92 20.45
C VAL A 123 -4.64 -1.36 21.92
N LYS A 124 -4.51 -2.67 22.18
CA LYS A 124 -4.39 -3.23 23.53
C LYS A 124 -3.13 -4.08 23.62
N GLU A 125 -2.07 -3.53 24.20
CA GLU A 125 -0.92 -4.33 24.58
C GLU A 125 -1.24 -5.08 25.88
N LYS A 126 -1.41 -6.41 25.83
CA LYS A 126 -1.53 -7.21 27.06
C LYS A 126 -0.21 -7.08 27.82
N VAL A 127 -0.18 -6.21 28.83
CA VAL A 127 0.93 -6.13 29.79
C VAL A 127 1.11 -7.53 30.37
N ARG A 128 2.24 -8.19 30.03
CA ARG A 128 2.65 -9.40 30.73
C ARG A 128 2.91 -9.00 32.18
N ARG A 129 1.93 -9.22 33.06
CA ARG A 129 2.12 -9.09 34.51
C ARG A 129 3.29 -9.99 34.90
N GLY A 130 4.43 -9.38 35.18
CA GLY A 130 5.63 -10.09 35.62
C GLY A 130 5.31 -10.98 36.81
N LYS A 131 5.76 -12.24 36.75
CA LYS A 131 5.78 -13.16 37.89
C LYS A 131 6.32 -12.43 39.12
N LYS A 132 5.49 -12.21 40.14
CA LYS A 132 5.99 -11.91 41.48
C LYS A 132 6.93 -13.05 41.88
N ARG A 133 8.24 -12.79 41.95
CA ARG A 133 9.18 -13.65 42.66
C ARG A 133 8.69 -13.72 44.11
N LYS A 134 8.24 -14.89 44.56
CA LYS A 134 8.08 -15.17 45.99
C LYS A 134 9.48 -15.11 46.61
N ALA A 135 9.74 -14.10 47.44
CA ALA A 135 10.83 -14.17 48.39
C ALA A 135 10.50 -15.27 49.41
N LYS A 136 11.47 -16.15 49.66
CA LYS A 136 11.44 -17.13 50.74
C LYS A 136 11.80 -16.46 52.05
#